data_AF-A6R158-F1
#
_entry.id   AF-A6R158-F1
#
_cell.length_a   1.000
_cell.length_b   1.000
_cell.length_c   1.000
_cell.angle_alpha   90.00
_cell.angle_beta   90.00
_cell.angle_gamma   90.00
#
_symmetry.space_group_name_H-M   'P 1'
#
loop_
_entity.id
_entity.type
_entity.pdbx_description
1 polymer ?
#
loop_
_entity_poly.entity_id
_entity_poly.type
_entity_poly.pdbx_seq_one_letter_code
_entity_poly.pdbx_strand_id
1 'polypeptide(L)'
;MKEERVALLNAWKSFEQTHGSPDDIAKIEKQMPSKVKKRRKLDDDRYEEYMDYMFPADDESSAKLSQILQRAHQWKKEQASSMGKGEA
;
A
#
# COMPACT_ATOMS: atom_id res chain seq x y z
N MET A 1 13.82 0.41 -3.17
CA MET A 1 14.27 1.81 -3.25
C MET A 1 13.09 2.76 -3.10
N LYS A 2 12.67 3.10 -1.89
CA LYS A 2 11.55 4.03 -1.67
C LYS A 2 11.99 5.50 -1.76
N GLU A 3 13.19 5.80 -1.28
CA GLU A 3 13.78 7.14 -1.31
C GLU A 3 14.02 7.64 -2.75
N GLU A 4 14.54 6.78 -3.63
CA GLU A 4 14.73 7.11 -5.06
C GLU A 4 13.39 7.43 -5.75
N ARG A 5 12.32 6.68 -5.43
CA ARG A 5 10.98 6.96 -5.95
C ARG A 5 10.46 8.31 -5.45
N VAL A 6 10.71 8.66 -4.18
CA VAL A 6 10.37 9.98 -3.63
C VAL A 6 11.13 11.08 -4.36
N ALA A 7 12.44 10.89 -4.58
CA ALA A 7 13.26 11.85 -5.30
C ALA A 7 12.76 12.07 -6.74
N LEU A 8 12.40 10.99 -7.44
CA LEU A 8 11.85 11.06 -8.79
C LEU A 8 10.52 11.81 -8.84
N LEU A 9 9.58 11.50 -7.95
CA LEU A 9 8.28 12.18 -7.89
C LEU A 9 8.42 13.67 -7.57
N ASN A 10 9.36 14.04 -6.69
CA ASN A 10 9.65 15.45 -6.41
C ASN A 10 10.22 16.16 -7.65
N ALA A 11 11.20 15.56 -8.33
CA ALA A 11 11.76 16.13 -9.55
C ALA A 11 10.69 16.30 -10.64
N TRP A 12 9.81 15.30 -10.81
CA TRP A 12 8.71 15.37 -11.76
C TRP A 12 7.69 16.43 -11.37
N LYS A 13 7.32 16.54 -10.08
CA LYS A 13 6.44 17.62 -9.61
C LYS A 13 7.02 19.00 -9.91
N SER A 14 8.31 19.21 -9.67
CA SER A 14 8.98 20.49 -9.99
C SER A 14 9.00 20.79 -11.49
N PHE A 15 9.16 19.77 -12.33
CA PHE A 15 9.05 19.90 -13.77
C PHE A 15 7.64 20.34 -14.20
N GLU A 16 6.59 19.65 -13.73
CA GLU A 16 5.20 20.00 -14.06
C GLU A 16 4.78 21.35 -13.47
N GLN A 17 5.33 21.76 -12.33
CA GLN A 17 5.10 23.11 -11.80
C GLN A 17 5.62 24.21 -12.72
N THR A 18 6.65 23.92 -13.51
CA THR A 18 7.27 24.89 -14.42
C THR A 18 6.68 24.83 -15.83
N HIS A 19 6.29 23.64 -16.29
CA HIS A 19 5.93 23.39 -17.69
C HIS A 19 4.56 22.74 -17.91
N GLY A 20 3.93 22.24 -16.85
CA GLY A 20 2.76 21.37 -16.90
C GLY A 20 1.43 22.09 -16.68
N SER A 21 0.37 21.29 -16.69
CA SER A 21 -0.99 21.73 -16.37
C SER A 21 -1.34 21.50 -14.90
N PRO A 22 -2.35 22.22 -14.35
CA PRO A 22 -2.88 21.93 -13.01
C PRO A 22 -3.33 20.48 -12.82
N ASP A 23 -3.88 19.86 -13.88
CA ASP A 23 -4.30 18.46 -13.86
C ASP A 23 -3.11 17.50 -13.72
N ASP A 24 -1.98 17.79 -14.38
CA ASP A 24 -0.79 16.95 -14.30
C ASP A 24 -0.11 17.06 -12.93
N ILE A 25 -0.06 18.27 -12.36
CA ILE A 25 0.38 18.48 -10.98
C ILE A 25 -0.50 17.69 -10.02
N ALA A 26 -1.83 17.74 -10.17
CA ALA A 26 -2.76 17.01 -9.32
C ALA A 26 -2.58 15.48 -9.43
N LYS A 27 -2.28 14.95 -10.62
CA LYS A 27 -1.98 13.52 -10.80
C LYS A 27 -0.71 13.10 -10.05
N ILE A 28 0.34 13.92 -10.07
CA ILE A 28 1.58 13.61 -9.35
C ILE A 28 1.37 13.73 -7.84
N GLU A 29 0.64 14.74 -7.39
CA GLU A 29 0.34 14.92 -5.96
C GLU A 29 -0.41 13.72 -5.37
N LYS A 30 -1.33 13.13 -6.11
CA LYS A 30 -2.02 11.88 -5.71
C LYS A 30 -1.09 10.67 -5.59
N GLN A 31 0.10 10.71 -6.18
CA GLN A 31 1.09 9.64 -6.09
C GLN A 31 2.11 9.86 -4.98
N MET A 32 2.18 11.07 -4.42
CA MET A 32 3.16 11.43 -3.41
C MET A 32 3.02 10.55 -2.15
N PRO A 33 4.13 10.05 -1.59
CA PRO A 33 4.09 9.19 -0.43
C PRO A 33 3.85 9.97 0.86
N SER A 34 3.27 9.27 1.84
CA SER A 34 3.24 9.71 3.24
C SER A 34 4.49 9.23 3.98
N LYS A 35 5.07 10.10 4.82
CA LYS A 35 6.14 9.72 5.76
C LYS A 35 5.53 9.08 7.00
N VAL A 36 6.04 7.92 7.39
CA VAL A 36 5.59 7.20 8.58
C VAL A 36 6.79 6.80 9.44
N LYS A 37 6.63 6.86 10.77
CA LYS A 37 7.61 6.32 11.71
C LYS A 37 7.34 4.84 11.91
N LYS A 38 8.34 4.00 11.68
CA LYS A 38 8.29 2.56 11.95
C LYS A 38 9.29 2.19 13.01
N ARG A 39 8.98 1.12 13.74
CA ARG A 39 9.83 0.57 14.78
C ARG A 39 10.15 -0.89 14.43
N ARG A 40 11.43 -1.24 14.31
CA ARG A 40 11.87 -2.63 14.12
C ARG A 40 12.62 -3.13 15.34
N LYS A 41 12.47 -4.42 15.65
CA LYS A 41 13.20 -5.09 16.72
C LYS A 41 14.60 -5.47 16.21
N LEU A 42 15.62 -5.25 17.04
CA LEU A 42 16.99 -5.70 16.83
C LEU A 42 17.27 -6.98 17.64
N ASP A 43 18.39 -7.63 17.35
CA ASP A 43 18.79 -8.92 17.95
C ASP A 43 19.01 -8.85 19.47
N ASP A 44 19.26 -7.67 20.02
CA ASP A 44 19.59 -7.42 21.43
C ASP A 44 18.42 -6.84 22.24
N ASP A 45 17.19 -7.17 21.87
CA ASP A 45 15.94 -6.67 22.48
C ASP A 45 15.77 -5.13 22.41
N ARG A 46 16.60 -4.44 21.62
CA ARG A 46 16.42 -3.02 21.33
C ARG A 46 15.45 -2.80 20.17
N TYR A 47 14.96 -1.58 20.09
CA TYR A 47 14.12 -1.12 19.00
C TYR A 47 14.76 0.08 18.31
N GLU A 48 14.74 0.06 16.98
CA GLU A 48 15.16 1.20 16.16
C GLU A 48 13.92 1.85 15.55
N GLU A 49 13.78 3.16 15.75
CA GLU A 49 12.82 3.99 15.03
C GLU A 49 13.44 4.50 13.73
N TYR A 50 12.77 4.23 12.62
CA TYR A 50 13.19 4.71 11.30
C TYR A 50 12.00 5.33 10.55
N MET A 51 12.32 6.24 9.64
CA MET A 51 11.34 6.82 8.74
C MET A 51 11.16 5.90 7.54
N ASP A 52 9.91 5.65 7.17
CA ASP A 52 9.55 4.92 5.97
C ASP A 52 8.56 5.76 5.15
N TYR A 53 8.41 5.40 3.87
CA TYR A 53 7.47 6.01 2.95
C TYR A 53 6.37 5.01 2.59
N MET A 54 5.12 5.45 2.62
CA MET A 54 3.98 4.70 2.10
C MET A 54 3.42 5.41 0.87
N PHE A 55 3.41 4.70 -0.26
CA PHE A 55 2.84 5.20 -1.50
C PHE A 55 1.36 4.83 -1.59
N PRO A 56 0.48 5.73 -2.05
CA PRO A 56 -0.94 5.44 -2.21
C PRO A 56 -1.21 4.17 -3.05
N ALA A 57 -0.44 3.96 -4.13
CA ALA A 57 -0.57 2.78 -4.98
C ALA A 57 -0.23 1.46 -4.25
N ASP A 58 0.72 1.49 -3.31
CA ASP A 58 1.11 0.31 -2.54
C ASP A 58 -0.04 -0.08 -1.57
N ASP A 59 -0.69 0.92 -0.96
CA ASP A 59 -1.83 0.71 -0.06
C ASP A 59 -3.03 0.09 -0.80
N GLU A 60 -3.40 0.64 -1.96
CA GLU A 60 -4.47 0.10 -2.81
C GLU A 60 -4.22 -1.35 -3.22
N SER A 61 -2.98 -1.70 -3.56
CA SER A 61 -2.62 -3.07 -3.94
C SER A 61 -2.81 -4.05 -2.77
N SER A 62 -2.41 -3.65 -1.56
CA SER A 62 -2.54 -4.46 -0.36
C SER A 62 -4.01 -4.63 0.08
N ALA A 63 -4.81 -3.59 -0.07
CA ALA A 63 -6.25 -3.61 0.19
C ALA A 63 -6.99 -4.57 -0.75
N LYS A 64 -6.64 -4.55 -2.05
CA LYS A 64 -7.22 -5.46 -3.06
C LYS A 64 -6.88 -6.92 -2.76
N LEU A 65 -5.64 -7.23 -2.38
CA LEU A 65 -5.25 -8.59 -2.00
C LEU A 65 -6.03 -9.08 -0.77
N SER A 66 -6.16 -8.23 0.24
CA SER A 66 -6.91 -8.54 1.47
C SER A 66 -8.38 -8.89 1.17
N GLN A 67 -9.02 -8.15 0.28
CA GLN A 67 -10.38 -8.44 -0.17
C GLN A 67 -10.50 -9.79 -0.90
N ILE A 68 -9.52 -10.16 -1.73
CA ILE A 68 -9.53 -11.46 -2.42
C ILE A 68 -9.43 -12.59 -1.39
N LEU A 69 -8.53 -12.46 -0.40
CA LEU A 69 -8.36 -13.45 0.67
C LEU A 69 -9.64 -13.58 1.51
N GLN A 70 -10.30 -12.47 1.84
CA GLN A 70 -11.59 -12.48 2.55
C GLN A 70 -12.68 -13.22 1.77
N ARG A 71 -12.77 -13.01 0.45
CA ARG A 71 -13.71 -13.73 -0.42
C ARG A 71 -13.37 -15.22 -0.51
N ALA A 72 -12.10 -15.59 -0.62
CA ALA A 72 -11.68 -16.99 -0.62
C ALA A 72 -12.01 -17.71 0.70
N HIS A 73 -11.83 -17.02 1.84
CA HIS A 73 -12.24 -17.53 3.15
C HIS A 73 -13.75 -17.75 3.25
N GLN A 74 -14.57 -16.83 2.73
CA GLN A 74 -16.03 -16.98 2.69
C GLN A 74 -16.43 -18.17 1.84
N TRP A 75 -15.87 -18.30 0.63
CA TRP A 75 -16.12 -19.44 -0.25
C TRP A 75 -15.80 -20.79 0.40
N LYS A 76 -14.66 -20.90 1.10
CA LYS A 76 -14.30 -22.13 1.83
C LYS A 76 -15.30 -22.44 2.96
N LYS A 77 -15.79 -21.43 3.67
CA LYS A 77 -16.81 -21.60 4.72
C LYS A 77 -18.14 -22.07 4.13
N GLU A 78 -18.57 -21.46 3.02
CA GLU A 78 -19.78 -21.84 2.29
C GLU A 78 -19.70 -23.29 1.79
N GLN A 79 -18.56 -23.71 1.23
CA GLN A 79 -18.36 -25.11 0.84
C GLN A 79 -18.47 -26.08 2.02
N ALA A 80 -17.88 -25.74 3.17
CA ALA A 80 -17.97 -26.58 4.37
C ALA A 80 -19.42 -26.68 4.89
N SER A 81 -20.18 -25.58 4.85
CA SER A 81 -21.60 -25.59 5.22
C SER A 81 -22.50 -26.29 4.20
N SER A 82 -22.17 -26.27 2.90
CA SER A 82 -22.92 -27.02 1.88
C SER A 82 -22.62 -28.53 1.94
N MET A 83 -21.39 -28.93 2.23
CA MET A 83 -21.02 -30.35 2.40
C MET A 83 -21.75 -30.98 3.60
N GLY A 84 -21.89 -30.25 4.72
CA GLY A 84 -22.59 -30.73 5.91
C GLY A 84 -24.12 -30.81 5.79
N LYS A 85 -24.72 -30.32 4.69
CA LYS A 85 -26.16 -30.37 4.44
C LYS A 85 -26.60 -31.49 3.47
N GLY A 86 -25.65 -32.23 2.89
CA GLY A 86 -25.93 -33.33 1.95
C GLY A 86 -25.89 -34.74 2.56
N GLU A 87 -25.61 -34.87 3.85
CA GLU A 87 -25.42 -36.15 4.57
C GLU A 87 -26.49 -36.42 5.65
N ALA A 88 -27.66 -35.78 5.55
CA ALA A 88 -28.81 -35.99 6.44
C ALA A 88 -30.06 -36.41 5.66
#